data_AF-A0A7R9EKE6-F1
#
_entry.id   AF-A0A7R9EKE6-F1
#
_cell.length_a   1.000
_cell.length_b   1.000
_cell.length_c   1.000
_cell.angle_alpha   90.00
_cell.angle_beta   90.00
_cell.angle_gamma   90.00
#
_symmetry.space_group_name_H-M   'P 1'
#
loop_
_entity.id
_entity.type
_entity.pdbx_description
1 polymer ?
#
loop_
_entity_poly.entity_id
_entity_poly.type
_entity_poly.pdbx_seq_one_letter_code
_entity_poly.pdbx_strand_id
1 'polypeptide(L)'
;MKKQEISEEDKKAEKKKLDIKVKDLEGKRKKLMVATEEKREEIEVELQELKYSATINMLRICEPYVTWGIPNLKSVRELVYKRGFVKIRGQRIPITSNEIIENKLGKLGIICVEDLIHEIFTVGNNFKFASNFLWPFKV
;
A
#
# COMPACT_ATOMS: atom_id res chain seq x y z
N MET A 1 -0.60 13.38 -32.36
CA MET A 1 -0.81 14.63 -31.57
C MET A 1 -2.15 14.53 -30.86
N LYS A 2 -2.25 15.11 -29.66
CA LYS A 2 -3.35 15.04 -28.65
C LYS A 2 -3.31 13.83 -27.69
N LYS A 3 -2.40 13.87 -26.71
CA LYS A 3 -2.74 13.37 -25.37
C LYS A 3 -3.35 14.56 -24.63
N GLN A 4 -4.61 14.45 -24.28
CA GLN A 4 -5.33 15.45 -23.49
C GLN A 4 -4.69 15.52 -22.10
N GLU A 5 -4.20 16.71 -21.74
CA GLU A 5 -3.87 17.07 -20.37
C GLU A 5 -5.17 17.07 -19.57
N ILE A 6 -5.40 16.03 -18.77
CA ILE A 6 -6.45 16.05 -17.75
C ILE A 6 -6.03 17.11 -16.73
N SER A 7 -6.83 18.17 -16.65
CA SER A 7 -6.54 19.41 -15.94
C SER A 7 -6.19 19.14 -14.47
N GLU A 8 -5.20 19.85 -13.92
CA GLU A 8 -4.84 19.77 -12.50
C GLU A 8 -5.99 20.18 -11.57
N GLU A 9 -6.98 20.91 -12.10
CA GLU A 9 -8.16 21.37 -11.37
C GLU A 9 -9.14 20.24 -11.05
N ASP A 10 -9.33 19.27 -11.96
CA ASP A 10 -10.21 18.11 -11.73
C ASP A 10 -9.67 17.22 -10.61
N LYS A 11 -8.35 16.99 -10.59
CA LYS A 11 -7.67 16.26 -9.50
C LYS A 11 -7.80 16.99 -8.16
N LYS A 12 -7.77 18.33 -8.17
CA LYS A 12 -7.89 19.17 -6.97
C LYS A 12 -9.31 19.17 -6.42
N ALA A 13 -10.32 19.17 -7.29
CA ALA A 13 -11.73 19.07 -6.91
C ALA A 13 -12.09 17.68 -6.36
N GLU A 14 -11.55 16.62 -6.96
CA GLU A 14 -11.74 15.25 -6.49
C GLU A 14 -11.02 15.00 -5.17
N LYS A 15 -9.78 15.51 -5.03
CA LYS A 15 -9.06 15.52 -3.74
C LYS A 15 -9.82 16.28 -2.66
N LYS A 16 -10.39 17.45 -2.98
CA LYS A 16 -11.21 18.23 -2.04
C LYS A 16 -12.50 17.51 -1.66
N LYS A 17 -13.14 16.77 -2.58
CA LYS A 17 -14.31 15.91 -2.29
C LYS A 17 -13.95 14.75 -1.37
N LEU A 18 -12.81 14.10 -1.62
CA LEU A 18 -12.27 13.05 -0.75
C LEU A 18 -11.97 13.60 0.65
N ASP A 19 -11.31 14.76 0.75
CA ASP A 19 -10.96 15.41 2.02
C ASP A 19 -12.21 15.80 2.84
N ILE A 20 -13.28 16.24 2.19
CA ILE A 20 -14.57 16.54 2.85
C ILE A 20 -15.20 15.25 3.38
N LYS A 21 -15.20 14.19 2.59
CA LYS A 21 -15.79 12.89 2.98
C LYS A 21 -15.00 12.22 4.10
N VAL A 22 -13.67 12.37 4.12
CA VAL A 22 -12.79 11.94 5.22
C VAL A 22 -13.11 12.70 6.51
N LYS A 23 -13.29 14.02 6.46
CA LYS A 23 -13.66 14.82 7.64
C LYS A 23 -15.02 14.43 8.22
N ASP A 24 -16.00 14.13 7.38
CA ASP A 24 -17.32 13.66 7.82
C ASP A 24 -17.23 12.28 8.50
N LEU A 25 -16.37 11.39 8.01
CA LEU A 25 -16.10 10.07 8.61
C LEU A 25 -15.31 10.18 9.93
N GLU A 26 -14.36 11.09 10.05
CA GLU A 26 -13.68 11.39 11.32
C GLU A 26 -14.66 11.95 12.36
N GLY A 27 -15.63 12.76 11.94
CA GLY A 27 -16.73 13.23 12.78
C GLY A 27 -17.63 12.09 13.25
N LYS A 28 -17.94 11.12 12.37
CA LYS A 28 -18.64 9.89 12.74
C LYS A 28 -17.81 9.03 13.71
N ARG A 29 -16.49 8.90 13.48
CA ARG A 29 -15.55 8.16 14.34
C ARG A 29 -15.48 8.75 15.76
N LYS A 30 -15.47 10.08 15.91
CA LYS A 30 -15.54 10.75 17.23
C LYS A 30 -16.86 10.52 17.94
N LYS A 31 -17.99 10.55 17.21
CA LYS A 31 -19.31 10.18 17.75
C LYS A 31 -19.44 8.70 18.10
N LEU A 32 -18.72 7.83 17.39
CA LEU A 32 -18.76 6.38 17.52
C LEU A 32 -17.66 5.81 18.43
N MET A 33 -16.84 6.67 19.06
CA MET A 33 -15.90 6.23 20.09
C MET A 33 -16.62 5.58 21.30
N VAL A 34 -17.95 5.76 21.37
CA VAL A 34 -18.88 5.20 22.37
C VAL A 34 -19.51 3.87 21.93
N ALA A 35 -19.39 3.43 20.67
CA ALA A 35 -20.00 2.19 20.19
C ALA A 35 -18.97 1.06 19.97
N THR A 36 -19.49 -0.16 20.13
CA THR A 36 -18.85 -1.49 20.12
C THR A 36 -17.81 -1.73 19.03
N GLU A 37 -16.84 -2.59 19.35
CA GLU A 37 -15.65 -2.92 18.54
C GLU A 37 -15.98 -3.40 17.11
N GLU A 38 -17.11 -4.10 16.91
CA GLU A 38 -17.56 -4.57 15.59
C GLU A 38 -17.76 -3.43 14.57
N LYS A 39 -18.34 -2.29 15.01
CA LYS A 39 -18.54 -1.14 14.12
C LYS A 39 -17.23 -0.41 13.82
N ARG A 40 -16.18 -0.63 14.62
CA ARG A 40 -14.85 -0.10 14.33
C ARG A 40 -14.21 -0.86 13.18
N GLU A 41 -14.34 -2.19 13.15
CA GLU A 41 -13.82 -3.01 12.05
C GLU A 41 -14.49 -2.68 10.72
N GLU A 42 -15.83 -2.52 10.69
CA GLU A 42 -16.56 -2.12 9.48
C GLU A 42 -16.09 -0.76 8.93
N ILE A 43 -15.90 0.23 9.81
CA ILE A 43 -15.45 1.56 9.40
C ILE A 43 -13.98 1.55 8.98
N GLU A 44 -13.15 0.71 9.60
CA GLU A 44 -11.74 0.59 9.23
C GLU A 44 -11.61 -0.05 7.83
N VAL A 45 -12.44 -1.05 7.53
CA VAL A 45 -12.58 -1.62 6.18
C VAL A 45 -13.06 -0.56 5.17
N GLU A 46 -14.10 0.22 5.50
CA GLU A 46 -14.63 1.27 4.61
C GLU A 46 -13.63 2.41 4.37
N LEU A 47 -12.86 2.79 5.40
CA LEU A 47 -11.75 3.76 5.27
C LEU A 47 -10.62 3.23 4.38
N GLN A 48 -10.38 1.93 4.38
CA GLN A 48 -9.40 1.27 3.53
C GLN A 48 -9.86 1.20 2.07
N GLU A 49 -11.16 0.98 1.83
CA GLU A 49 -11.77 1.02 0.50
C GLU A 49 -11.69 2.41 -0.14
N LEU A 50 -11.90 3.47 0.64
CA LEU A 50 -11.85 4.85 0.15
C LEU A 50 -10.45 5.27 -0.30
N LYS A 51 -9.39 4.70 0.28
CA LYS A 51 -8.00 5.02 -0.08
C LYS A 51 -7.55 4.37 -1.39
N TYR A 52 -8.17 3.26 -1.79
CA TYR A 52 -7.76 2.43 -2.95
C TYR A 52 -8.86 2.16 -3.98
N SER A 53 -9.90 2.99 -4.02
CA SER A 53 -11.04 2.86 -4.96
C SER A 53 -10.62 2.60 -6.42
N ALA A 54 -9.56 3.29 -6.90
CA ALA A 54 -9.02 3.05 -8.25
C ALA A 54 -8.42 1.64 -8.42
N THR A 55 -7.67 1.14 -7.42
CA THR A 55 -7.05 -0.18 -7.44
C THR A 55 -8.11 -1.28 -7.35
N ILE A 56 -9.17 -1.10 -6.56
CA ILE A 56 -10.27 -2.06 -6.43
C ILE A 56 -10.99 -2.23 -7.77
N ASN A 57 -11.24 -1.14 -8.50
CA ASN A 57 -11.83 -1.23 -9.83
C ASN A 57 -10.92 -1.97 -10.83
N MET A 58 -9.60 -1.78 -10.75
CA MET A 58 -8.65 -2.56 -11.54
C MET A 58 -8.68 -4.05 -11.17
N LEU A 59 -8.79 -4.38 -9.88
CA LEU A 59 -8.86 -5.77 -9.40
C LEU A 59 -10.15 -6.47 -9.82
N ARG A 60 -11.29 -5.76 -9.86
CA ARG A 60 -12.56 -6.31 -10.36
C ARG A 60 -12.48 -6.76 -11.82
N ILE A 61 -11.71 -6.05 -12.65
CA ILE A 61 -11.50 -6.45 -14.06
C ILE A 61 -10.62 -7.72 -14.14
N CYS A 62 -9.63 -7.83 -13.26
CA CYS A 62 -8.67 -8.93 -13.22
C CYS A 62 -9.13 -10.16 -12.42
N GLU A 63 -10.30 -10.10 -11.78
CA GLU A 63 -10.86 -11.12 -10.89
C GLU A 63 -10.83 -12.56 -11.44
N PRO A 64 -11.12 -12.85 -12.73
CA PRO A 64 -11.06 -14.22 -13.25
C PRO A 64 -9.64 -14.77 -13.42
N TYR A 65 -8.60 -13.92 -13.36
CA TYR A 65 -7.21 -14.32 -13.61
C TYR A 65 -6.35 -14.31 -12.34
N VAL A 66 -6.77 -13.61 -11.29
CA VAL A 66 -5.96 -13.36 -10.10
C VAL A 66 -6.80 -13.52 -8.84
N THR A 67 -6.35 -14.38 -7.93
CA THR A 67 -6.87 -14.45 -6.57
C THR A 67 -6.14 -13.44 -5.68
N TRP A 68 -6.88 -12.58 -4.97
CA TRP A 68 -6.33 -11.59 -4.05
C TRP A 68 -7.09 -11.61 -2.72
N GLY A 69 -6.44 -11.13 -1.65
CA GLY A 69 -7.00 -11.13 -0.30
C GLY A 69 -6.09 -10.44 0.71
N ILE A 70 -6.53 -10.35 1.96
CA ILE A 70 -5.77 -9.72 3.04
C ILE A 70 -4.60 -10.65 3.45
N PRO A 71 -3.36 -10.17 3.40
CA PRO A 71 -2.21 -10.99 3.77
C PRO A 71 -2.07 -11.11 5.29
N ASN A 72 -1.50 -12.24 5.74
CA ASN A 72 -1.06 -12.41 7.13
C ASN A 72 0.40 -11.98 7.28
N LEU A 73 0.77 -11.32 8.38
CA LEU A 73 2.14 -10.89 8.69
C LEU A 73 3.15 -12.04 8.57
N LYS A 74 2.79 -13.24 9.06
CA LYS A 74 3.65 -14.43 8.95
C LYS A 74 3.92 -14.80 7.48
N SER A 75 2.89 -14.76 6.64
CA SER A 75 2.99 -15.09 5.22
C SER A 75 3.84 -14.07 4.46
N VAL A 76 3.68 -12.77 4.74
CA VAL A 76 4.50 -11.70 4.14
C VAL A 76 5.96 -11.89 4.53
N ARG A 77 6.23 -12.11 5.81
CA ARG A 77 7.57 -12.33 6.34
C ARG A 77 8.26 -13.52 5.65
N GLU A 78 7.61 -14.67 5.61
CA GLU A 78 8.18 -15.86 4.96
C GLU A 78 8.44 -15.64 3.47
N LEU A 79 7.56 -14.90 2.81
CA LEU A 79 7.66 -14.63 1.38
C LEU A 79 8.83 -13.68 1.06
N VAL A 80 9.04 -12.65 1.88
CA VAL A 80 10.21 -11.75 1.76
C VAL A 80 11.51 -12.48 2.10
N TYR A 81 11.56 -13.29 3.16
CA TYR A 81 12.80 -13.99 3.52
C TYR A 81 13.16 -15.11 2.53
N LYS A 82 12.21 -15.94 2.11
CA LYS A 82 12.50 -17.10 1.25
C LYS A 82 12.59 -16.74 -0.23
N ARG A 83 11.80 -15.75 -0.66
CA ARG A 83 11.61 -15.42 -2.09
C ARG A 83 11.85 -13.95 -2.39
N GLY A 84 12.36 -13.16 -1.44
CA GLY A 84 12.67 -11.75 -1.62
C GLY A 84 13.85 -11.54 -2.56
N PHE A 85 13.57 -10.88 -3.67
CA PHE A 85 14.59 -10.33 -4.55
C PHE A 85 14.38 -8.83 -4.66
N VAL A 86 15.47 -8.11 -4.80
CA VAL A 86 15.47 -6.66 -4.95
C VAL A 86 15.86 -6.28 -6.37
N LYS A 87 15.31 -5.16 -6.82
CA LYS A 87 15.56 -4.57 -8.13
C LYS A 87 16.64 -3.50 -7.99
N ILE A 88 17.87 -3.84 -8.35
CA ILE A 88 19.01 -2.91 -8.33
C ILE A 88 19.54 -2.77 -9.75
N ARG A 89 19.52 -1.54 -10.29
CA ARG A 89 19.96 -1.24 -11.67
C ARG A 89 19.35 -2.16 -12.73
N GLY A 90 18.10 -2.59 -12.52
CA GLY A 90 17.38 -3.50 -13.42
C GLY A 90 17.74 -4.98 -13.27
N GLN A 91 18.68 -5.33 -12.39
CA GLN A 91 19.04 -6.70 -12.07
C GLN A 91 18.24 -7.21 -10.87
N ARG A 92 17.96 -8.52 -10.89
CA ARG A 92 17.32 -9.24 -9.80
C ARG A 92 18.41 -9.79 -8.87
N ILE A 93 18.51 -9.24 -7.67
CA ILE A 93 19.53 -9.63 -6.68
C ILE A 93 18.83 -10.19 -5.45
N PRO A 94 19.26 -11.34 -4.89
CA PRO A 94 18.68 -11.86 -3.65
C PRO A 94 18.99 -10.92 -2.47
N ILE A 95 18.08 -10.86 -1.50
CA ILE A 95 18.33 -10.12 -0.25
C ILE A 95 19.27 -10.98 0.61
N THR A 96 20.55 -10.63 0.65
CA THR A 96 21.56 -11.35 1.45
C THR A 96 22.01 -10.57 2.68
N SER A 97 22.08 -9.24 2.60
CA SER A 97 22.50 -8.37 3.71
C SER A 97 21.62 -7.12 3.81
N ASN A 98 21.51 -6.58 5.02
CA ASN A 98 20.76 -5.34 5.30
C ASN A 98 21.39 -4.12 4.60
N GLU A 99 22.70 -4.15 4.35
CA GLU A 99 23.42 -3.07 3.66
C GLU A 99 22.82 -2.78 2.27
N ILE A 100 22.33 -3.81 1.57
CA ILE A 100 21.72 -3.65 0.25
C ILE A 100 20.43 -2.80 0.33
N ILE A 101 19.68 -2.96 1.42
CA ILE A 101 18.44 -2.24 1.68
C ILE A 101 18.75 -0.82 2.11
N GLU A 102 19.65 -0.65 3.08
CA GLU A 102 20.06 0.65 3.60
C GLU A 102 20.62 1.56 2.50
N ASN A 103 21.47 1.01 1.61
CA ASN A 103 22.04 1.76 0.49
C ASN A 103 20.97 2.33 -0.46
N LYS A 104 19.81 1.68 -0.59
CA LYS A 104 18.75 2.09 -1.52
C LYS A 104 17.63 2.89 -0.85
N LEU A 105 17.23 2.47 0.35
CA LEU A 105 16.05 2.97 1.06
C LEU A 105 16.40 3.67 2.38
N GLY A 106 17.67 3.79 2.76
CA GLY A 106 18.08 4.46 4.01
C GLY A 106 17.61 5.92 4.10
N LYS A 107 17.48 6.61 2.96
CA LYS A 107 16.89 7.97 2.90
C LYS A 107 15.43 8.05 3.34
N LEU A 108 14.72 6.93 3.25
CA LEU A 108 13.30 6.80 3.60
C LEU A 108 13.10 6.24 5.01
N GLY A 109 14.19 6.01 5.77
CA GLY A 109 14.16 5.44 7.12
C GLY A 109 14.01 3.93 7.16
N ILE A 110 14.17 3.22 6.03
CA ILE A 110 14.12 1.75 5.96
C ILE A 110 15.56 1.25 5.97
N ILE A 111 16.00 0.71 7.11
CA ILE A 111 17.39 0.30 7.32
C ILE A 111 17.52 -1.21 7.18
N CYS A 112 16.55 -1.97 7.67
CA CYS A 112 16.60 -3.43 7.67
C CYS A 112 15.45 -4.09 6.90
N VAL A 113 15.52 -5.42 6.73
CA VAL A 113 14.46 -6.24 6.12
C VAL A 113 13.16 -6.15 6.92
N GLU A 114 13.23 -6.04 8.24
CA GLU A 114 12.04 -5.99 9.09
C GLU A 114 11.27 -4.68 8.91
N ASP A 115 11.98 -3.55 8.80
CA ASP A 115 11.37 -2.25 8.48
C ASP A 115 10.67 -2.30 7.11
N LEU A 116 11.28 -2.99 6.14
CA LEU A 116 10.68 -3.19 4.81
C LEU A 116 9.38 -4.00 4.89
N ILE A 117 9.38 -5.09 5.67
CA ILE A 117 8.18 -5.92 5.90
C ILE A 117 7.10 -5.11 6.60
N HIS A 118 7.47 -4.35 7.63
CA HIS A 118 6.55 -3.51 8.40
C HIS A 118 5.89 -2.45 7.50
N GLU A 119 6.67 -1.74 6.68
CA GLU A 119 6.16 -0.72 5.75
C GLU A 119 5.20 -1.31 4.71
N ILE A 120 5.47 -2.53 4.23
CA ILE A 120 4.62 -3.25 3.27
C ILE A 120 3.32 -3.71 3.92
N PHE A 121 3.39 -4.26 5.13
CA PHE A 121 2.22 -4.80 5.83
C PHE A 121 1.28 -3.70 6.32
N THR A 122 1.84 -2.63 6.90
CA THR A 122 1.05 -1.51 7.46
C THR A 122 0.65 -0.47 6.42
N VAL A 123 1.17 -0.58 5.19
CA VAL A 123 0.89 0.34 4.08
C VAL A 123 1.24 1.78 4.45
N GLY A 124 2.50 1.98 4.85
CA GLY A 124 3.03 3.28 5.27
C GLY A 124 3.22 4.28 4.13
N ASN A 125 3.74 5.47 4.46
CA ASN A 125 3.89 6.58 3.51
C ASN A 125 4.86 6.27 2.36
N ASN A 126 5.83 5.39 2.59
CA ASN A 126 6.87 5.00 1.65
C ASN A 126 6.58 3.66 0.96
N PHE A 127 5.36 3.12 1.11
CA PHE A 127 4.92 1.86 0.51
C PHE A 127 5.21 1.76 -0.99
N LYS A 128 5.00 2.84 -1.75
CA LYS A 128 5.27 2.87 -3.20
C LYS A 128 6.74 2.64 -3.53
N PHE A 129 7.67 3.13 -2.71
CA PHE A 129 9.09 2.93 -2.93
C PHE A 129 9.54 1.54 -2.48
N ALA A 130 9.03 1.06 -1.34
CA ALA A 130 9.27 -0.29 -0.82
C ALA A 130 8.79 -1.38 -1.81
N SER A 131 7.56 -1.25 -2.32
CA SER A 131 6.98 -2.19 -3.29
C SER A 131 7.72 -2.22 -4.63
N ASN A 132 8.12 -1.07 -5.16
CA ASN A 132 8.88 -0.99 -6.41
C ASN A 132 10.33 -1.48 -6.28
N PHE A 133 10.87 -1.45 -5.06
CA PHE A 133 12.20 -1.97 -4.77
C PHE A 133 12.24 -3.50 -4.81
N LEU A 134 11.16 -4.16 -4.39
CA LEU A 134 11.02 -5.60 -4.52
C LEU A 134 10.78 -6.01 -5.98
N TRP A 135 11.37 -7.13 -6.37
CA TRP A 135 11.06 -7.80 -7.62
C TRP A 135 9.79 -8.64 -7.44
N PRO A 136 8.91 -8.76 -8.46
CA PRO A 136 7.76 -9.64 -8.40
C PRO A 136 8.13 -11.06 -7.98
N PHE A 137 7.44 -11.59 -6.99
CA PHE A 137 7.71 -12.91 -6.45
C PHE A 137 7.34 -13.98 -7.47
N LYS A 138 8.23 -14.96 -7.64
CA LYS A 138 7.92 -16.19 -8.35
C LYS A 138 7.48 -17.21 -7.31
N VAL A 139 6.19 -17.52 -7.30
CA VAL A 139 5.59 -18.56 -6.44
C VAL A 139 5.70 -19.93 -7.06
#